data_AF-A0A1N7M277-F1
#
_entry.id   AF-A0A1N7M277-F1
#
_cell.length_a   1.000
_cell.length_b   1.000
_cell.length_c   1.000
_cell.angle_alpha   90.00
_cell.angle_beta   90.00
_cell.angle_gamma   90.00
#
_symmetry.space_group_name_H-M   'P 1'
#
loop_
_entity.id
_entity.type
_entity.pdbx_description
1 polymer ?
#
loop_
_entity_poly.entity_id
_entity_poly.type
_entity_poly.pdbx_seq_one_letter_code
_entity_poly.pdbx_strand_id
1 'polypeptide(L)'
;MNKYSMLGNWLNFETYSFDKYIEFIENNFESTFKLIEERFHELEATLEDDPIRETVENNQSYYDHLIDSTIDEHYEHNVFQQRYRYSVIIQLFIFFETEITRVLNYNKNPASKSVSGDFLDKAKEVLKPKVLIAAFPQYVFLKNFLELRNVIVHYNGKVRTSDPKISKKIHCLKDLKKSKGFTLIETVNPKSISYEVKIEDQEFLKYSLKQIEDFLSKLYQELKKTV
;
A
#
# COMPACT_ATOMS: atom_id res chain seq x y z
N MET A 1 -30.17 -12.22 -15.10
CA MET A 1 -29.25 -11.91 -13.96
C MET A 1 -28.91 -10.42 -14.00
N ASN A 2 -29.15 -9.67 -12.93
CA ASN A 2 -28.93 -8.21 -12.89
C ASN A 2 -27.42 -7.89 -13.00
N LYS A 3 -27.03 -6.87 -13.79
CA LYS A 3 -25.62 -6.42 -13.98
C LYS A 3 -24.89 -6.27 -12.64
N TYR A 4 -25.52 -5.65 -11.64
CA TYR A 4 -24.90 -5.41 -10.34
C TYR A 4 -24.75 -6.69 -9.50
N SER A 5 -25.55 -7.74 -9.79
CA SER A 5 -25.36 -9.06 -9.18
C SER A 5 -24.12 -9.78 -9.74
N MET A 6 -23.83 -9.62 -11.04
CA MET A 6 -22.59 -10.16 -11.63
C MET A 6 -21.37 -9.41 -11.09
N LEU A 7 -21.45 -8.08 -11.00
CA LEU A 7 -20.37 -7.25 -10.42
C LEU A 7 -20.10 -7.61 -8.96
N GLY A 8 -21.13 -7.88 -8.15
CA GLY A 8 -20.95 -8.34 -6.78
C GLY A 8 -20.23 -9.69 -6.69
N ASN A 9 -20.59 -10.67 -7.52
CA ASN A 9 -19.90 -11.96 -7.55
C ASN A 9 -18.45 -11.83 -8.04
N TRP A 10 -18.23 -11.00 -9.06
CA TRP A 10 -16.90 -10.68 -9.58
C TRP A 10 -16.02 -10.03 -8.51
N LEU A 11 -16.56 -9.05 -7.78
CA LEU A 11 -15.86 -8.38 -6.68
C LEU A 11 -15.36 -9.38 -5.64
N ASN A 12 -16.23 -10.29 -5.18
CA ASN A 12 -15.85 -11.31 -4.19
C ASN A 12 -14.71 -12.22 -4.68
N PHE A 13 -14.72 -12.57 -5.97
CA PHE A 13 -13.67 -13.40 -6.56
C PHE A 13 -12.33 -12.65 -6.63
N GLU A 14 -12.36 -11.40 -7.10
CA GLU A 14 -11.16 -10.56 -7.22
C GLU A 14 -10.57 -10.22 -5.85
N THR A 15 -11.40 -9.88 -4.86
CA THR A 15 -10.93 -9.56 -3.51
C THR A 15 -10.33 -10.79 -2.83
N TYR A 16 -10.94 -11.97 -2.98
CA TYR A 16 -10.35 -13.23 -2.52
C TYR A 16 -8.99 -13.50 -3.17
N SER A 17 -8.88 -13.30 -4.49
CA SER A 17 -7.63 -13.53 -5.22
C SER A 17 -6.52 -12.57 -4.78
N PHE A 18 -6.85 -11.29 -4.57
CA PHE A 18 -5.91 -10.30 -4.02
C PHE A 18 -5.46 -10.65 -2.60
N ASP A 19 -6.38 -11.06 -1.73
CA ASP A 19 -6.05 -11.45 -0.35
C ASP A 19 -5.06 -12.63 -0.32
N LYS A 20 -5.31 -13.65 -1.16
CA LYS A 20 -4.42 -14.81 -1.30
C LYS A 20 -3.06 -14.45 -1.88
N TYR A 21 -3.01 -13.52 -2.83
CA TYR A 21 -1.76 -13.04 -3.37
C TYR A 21 -0.93 -12.27 -2.33
N ILE A 22 -1.57 -11.39 -1.55
CA ILE A 22 -0.92 -10.67 -0.44
C ILE A 22 -0.34 -11.67 0.57
N GLU A 23 -1.16 -12.63 1.00
CA GLU A 23 -0.77 -13.67 1.96
C GLU A 23 0.42 -14.48 1.45
N PHE A 24 0.37 -14.95 0.19
CA PHE A 24 1.44 -15.73 -0.40
C PHE A 24 2.78 -14.99 -0.41
N ILE A 25 2.80 -13.73 -0.86
CA ILE A 25 4.06 -12.97 -0.96
C ILE A 25 4.59 -12.58 0.43
N GLU A 26 3.72 -12.19 1.36
CA GLU A 26 4.16 -11.79 2.70
C GLU A 26 4.71 -12.97 3.51
N ASN A 27 4.13 -14.17 3.33
CA ASN A 27 4.69 -15.40 3.90
C ASN A 27 6.08 -15.73 3.32
N ASN A 28 6.32 -15.45 2.03
CA ASN A 28 7.64 -15.62 1.43
C ASN A 28 8.66 -14.62 1.98
N PHE A 29 8.27 -13.36 2.21
CA PHE A 29 9.14 -12.40 2.88
C PHE A 29 9.47 -12.82 4.30
N GLU A 30 8.49 -13.28 5.09
CA GLU A 30 8.75 -13.77 6.44
C GLU A 30 9.70 -14.97 6.44
N SER A 31 9.51 -15.91 5.50
CA SER A 31 10.38 -17.08 5.37
C SER A 31 11.79 -16.70 4.96
N THR A 32 11.95 -15.75 4.03
CA THR A 32 13.25 -15.26 3.57
C THR A 32 13.97 -14.51 4.70
N PHE A 33 13.23 -13.70 5.46
CA PHE A 33 13.77 -12.99 6.62
C PHE A 33 14.32 -13.95 7.67
N LYS A 34 13.58 -15.02 8.00
CA LYS A 34 14.04 -16.07 8.93
C LYS A 34 15.35 -16.73 8.46
N LEU A 35 15.48 -17.02 7.17
CA LEU A 35 16.71 -17.58 6.61
C LEU A 35 17.91 -16.62 6.75
N ILE A 36 17.68 -15.31 6.60
CA ILE A 36 18.71 -14.29 6.80
C ILE A 36 19.10 -14.19 8.29
N GLU A 37 18.12 -14.23 9.20
CA GLU A 37 18.38 -14.24 10.66
C GLU A 37 19.12 -15.50 11.10
N GLU A 38 18.77 -16.67 10.57
CA GLU A 38 19.49 -17.93 10.83
C GLU A 38 20.96 -17.82 10.42
N ARG A 39 21.26 -17.24 9.25
CA ARG A 39 22.65 -16.98 8.81
C ARG A 39 23.39 -16.04 9.74
N PHE A 40 22.74 -14.98 10.24
CA PHE A 40 23.35 -14.09 11.23
C PHE A 40 23.71 -14.85 12.51
N HIS A 41 22.80 -15.67 13.03
CA HIS A 41 23.06 -16.46 14.22
C HIS A 41 24.18 -17.49 14.04
N GLU A 42 24.26 -18.13 12.86
CA GLU A 42 25.35 -19.04 12.51
C GLU A 42 26.70 -18.31 12.49
N LEU A 43 26.75 -17.11 11.91
CA LEU A 43 27.94 -16.27 11.88
C LEU A 43 28.33 -15.80 13.30
N GLU A 44 27.38 -15.33 14.11
CA GLU A 44 27.64 -14.93 15.51
C GLU A 44 28.17 -16.08 16.37
N ALA A 45 27.72 -17.32 16.11
CA ALA A 45 28.15 -18.51 16.82
C ALA A 45 29.52 -19.05 16.35
N THR A 46 30.10 -18.49 15.29
CA THR A 46 31.41 -18.91 14.76
C THR A 46 32.51 -18.58 15.78
N LEU A 47 33.28 -19.59 16.20
CA LEU A 47 34.36 -19.46 17.17
C LEU A 47 35.50 -18.56 16.65
N GLU A 48 36.28 -17.96 17.56
CA GLU A 48 37.38 -17.05 17.18
C GLU A 48 38.51 -17.76 16.42
N ASP A 49 38.70 -19.06 16.65
CA ASP A 49 39.71 -19.91 16.01
C ASP A 49 39.19 -20.62 14.75
N ASP A 50 37.99 -20.29 14.28
CA ASP A 50 37.43 -20.89 13.07
C ASP A 50 38.24 -20.49 11.83
N PRO A 51 38.65 -21.45 10.98
CA PRO A 51 39.40 -21.17 9.76
C PRO A 51 38.78 -20.10 8.85
N ILE A 52 37.45 -19.92 8.87
CA ILE A 52 36.79 -18.89 8.05
C ILE A 52 37.16 -17.46 8.46
N ARG A 53 37.60 -17.24 9.70
CA ARG A 53 38.10 -15.95 10.21
C ARG A 53 39.56 -15.68 9.80
N GLU A 54 40.32 -16.73 9.50
CA GLU A 54 41.73 -16.60 9.09
C GLU A 54 41.91 -16.61 7.57
N THR A 55 41.01 -17.25 6.83
CA THR A 55 41.01 -17.20 5.35
C THR A 55 40.74 -15.79 4.85
N VAL A 56 41.67 -15.23 4.06
CA VAL A 56 41.56 -13.89 3.49
C VAL A 56 40.96 -13.97 2.09
N GLU A 57 39.87 -13.24 1.85
CA GLU A 57 39.28 -13.02 0.53
C GLU A 57 39.08 -11.51 0.32
N ASN A 58 39.54 -10.94 -0.81
CA ASN A 58 39.44 -9.50 -1.11
C ASN A 58 39.97 -8.53 -0.03
N ASN A 59 41.14 -8.82 0.57
CA ASN A 59 41.80 -8.01 1.61
C ASN A 59 41.05 -7.93 2.96
N GLN A 60 40.05 -8.78 3.19
CA GLN A 60 39.35 -8.95 4.48
C GLN A 60 39.23 -10.43 4.83
N SER A 61 38.88 -10.76 6.07
CA SER A 61 38.59 -12.16 6.40
C SER A 61 37.34 -12.62 5.65
N TYR A 62 37.27 -13.89 5.28
CA TYR A 62 36.10 -14.48 4.64
C TYR A 62 34.86 -14.35 5.53
N TYR A 63 35.05 -14.47 6.85
CA TYR A 63 34.04 -14.17 7.86
C TYR A 63 33.46 -12.75 7.73
N ASP A 64 34.32 -11.72 7.65
CA ASP A 64 33.87 -10.32 7.51
C ASP A 64 33.09 -10.11 6.21
N HIS A 65 33.54 -10.74 5.11
CA HIS A 65 32.81 -10.73 3.84
C HIS A 65 31.41 -11.35 3.97
N LEU A 66 31.27 -12.47 4.68
CA LEU A 66 29.98 -13.13 4.89
C LEU A 66 29.04 -12.29 5.75
N ILE A 67 29.56 -11.63 6.79
CA ILE A 67 28.77 -10.68 7.59
C ILE A 67 28.27 -9.53 6.72
N ASP A 68 29.18 -8.85 6.01
CA ASP A 68 28.82 -7.69 5.18
C ASP A 68 27.78 -8.08 4.11
N SER A 69 27.98 -9.23 3.46
CA SER A 69 27.02 -9.76 2.49
C SER A 69 25.65 -10.04 3.13
N THR A 70 25.61 -10.58 4.34
CA THR A 70 24.34 -10.87 5.05
C THR A 70 23.64 -9.57 5.48
N ILE A 71 24.39 -8.54 5.87
CA ILE A 71 23.88 -7.18 6.15
C ILE A 71 23.26 -6.57 4.89
N ASP A 72 23.94 -6.66 3.75
CA ASP A 72 23.44 -6.16 2.48
C ASP A 72 22.17 -6.91 2.03
N GLU A 73 22.15 -8.23 2.15
CA GLU A 73 20.96 -9.06 1.87
C GLU A 73 19.77 -8.63 2.74
N HIS A 74 19.99 -8.43 4.04
CA HIS A 74 18.96 -7.96 4.96
C HIS A 74 18.45 -6.56 4.60
N TYR A 75 19.33 -5.63 4.24
CA TYR A 75 18.96 -4.28 3.81
C TYR A 75 18.12 -4.32 2.53
N GLU A 76 18.59 -5.01 1.49
CA GLU A 76 17.91 -5.11 0.21
C GLU A 76 16.56 -5.84 0.34
N HIS A 77 16.47 -6.87 1.19
CA HIS A 77 15.21 -7.54 1.50
C HIS A 77 14.17 -6.56 2.06
N ASN A 78 14.54 -5.76 3.06
CA ASN A 78 13.65 -4.77 3.68
C ASN A 78 13.22 -3.67 2.69
N VAL A 79 14.15 -3.18 1.87
CA VAL A 79 13.86 -2.19 0.83
C VAL A 79 12.91 -2.76 -0.23
N PHE A 80 13.17 -3.97 -0.69
CA PHE A 80 12.34 -4.65 -1.68
C PHE A 80 10.94 -4.94 -1.14
N GLN A 81 10.82 -5.43 0.10
CA GLN A 81 9.55 -5.66 0.76
C GLN A 81 8.70 -4.39 0.81
N GLN A 82 9.27 -3.24 1.18
CA GLN A 82 8.51 -1.98 1.16
C GLN A 82 8.09 -1.56 -0.25
N ARG A 83 8.97 -1.71 -1.25
CA ARG A 83 8.62 -1.42 -2.64
C ARG A 83 7.48 -2.32 -3.13
N TYR A 84 7.48 -3.60 -2.74
CA TYR A 84 6.38 -4.51 -3.02
C TYR A 84 5.09 -4.01 -2.38
N ARG A 85 5.09 -3.70 -1.08
CA ARG A 85 3.89 -3.22 -0.38
C ARG A 85 3.35 -1.93 -1.02
N TYR A 86 4.22 -1.01 -1.41
CA TYR A 86 3.85 0.17 -2.21
C TYR A 86 3.21 -0.19 -3.54
N SER A 87 3.74 -1.19 -4.25
CA SER A 87 3.14 -1.68 -5.50
C SER A 87 1.73 -2.24 -5.27
N VAL A 88 1.49 -2.95 -4.16
CA VAL A 88 0.17 -3.46 -3.79
C VAL A 88 -0.80 -2.30 -3.53
N ILE A 89 -0.40 -1.26 -2.79
CA ILE A 89 -1.22 -0.07 -2.56
C ILE A 89 -1.65 0.57 -3.89
N ILE A 90 -0.72 0.70 -4.85
CA ILE A 90 -1.01 1.23 -6.18
C ILE A 90 -2.01 0.32 -6.92
N GLN A 91 -1.77 -1.00 -6.92
CA GLN A 91 -2.64 -1.97 -7.60
C GLN A 91 -4.06 -1.99 -7.01
N LEU A 92 -4.20 -1.97 -5.69
CA LEU A 92 -5.49 -1.86 -4.99
C LEU A 92 -6.24 -0.59 -5.42
N PHE A 93 -5.54 0.53 -5.55
CA PHE A 93 -6.18 1.77 -6.01
C PHE A 93 -6.62 1.67 -7.48
N ILE A 94 -5.80 1.09 -8.36
CA ILE A 94 -6.17 0.88 -9.77
C ILE A 94 -7.39 -0.05 -9.88
N PHE A 95 -7.43 -1.11 -9.09
CA PHE A 95 -8.58 -2.01 -8.99
C PHE A 95 -9.85 -1.23 -8.60
N PHE A 96 -9.76 -0.43 -7.54
CA PHE A 96 -10.85 0.44 -7.11
C PHE A 96 -11.30 1.42 -8.21
N GLU A 97 -10.36 2.13 -8.86
CA GLU A 97 -10.66 3.06 -9.95
C GLU A 97 -11.38 2.37 -11.12
N THR A 98 -10.94 1.15 -11.47
CA THR A 98 -11.52 0.34 -12.53
C THR A 98 -12.97 -0.04 -12.21
N GLU A 99 -13.22 -0.53 -11.01
CA GLU A 99 -14.56 -0.96 -10.59
C GLU A 99 -15.55 0.21 -10.48
N ILE A 100 -15.10 1.37 -10.03
CA ILE A 100 -15.89 2.60 -10.04
C ILE A 100 -16.17 3.07 -11.47
N THR A 101 -15.18 3.01 -12.35
CA THR A 101 -15.34 3.41 -13.76
C THR A 101 -16.39 2.56 -14.49
N ARG A 102 -16.47 1.25 -14.18
CA ARG A 102 -17.48 0.32 -14.73
C ARG A 102 -18.92 0.69 -14.39
N VAL A 103 -19.15 1.40 -13.29
CA VAL A 103 -20.49 1.90 -12.90
C VAL A 103 -20.77 3.32 -13.36
N LEU A 104 -19.74 4.15 -13.50
CA LEU A 104 -19.89 5.58 -13.81
C LEU A 104 -20.29 5.89 -15.25
N ASN A 105 -20.08 4.97 -16.20
CA ASN A 105 -20.43 5.16 -17.62
C ASN A 105 -19.91 6.52 -18.14
N TYR A 106 -18.66 6.89 -17.80
CA TYR A 106 -18.06 8.21 -18.08
C TYR A 106 -18.30 8.73 -19.51
N ASN A 107 -18.26 7.85 -20.52
CA ASN A 107 -18.46 8.20 -21.92
C ASN A 107 -19.89 8.68 -22.26
N LYS A 108 -20.88 8.44 -21.40
CA LYS A 108 -22.29 8.82 -21.62
C LYS A 108 -22.74 10.00 -20.77
N ASN A 109 -21.89 10.56 -19.91
CA ASN A 109 -22.29 11.58 -18.95
C ASN A 109 -21.52 12.89 -19.17
N PRO A 110 -22.12 13.90 -19.83
CA PRO A 110 -21.46 15.19 -20.13
C PRO A 110 -20.93 15.89 -18.89
N ALA A 111 -21.60 15.72 -17.74
CA ALA A 111 -21.20 16.26 -16.46
C ALA A 111 -19.81 15.77 -16.00
N SER A 112 -19.37 14.59 -16.43
CA SER A 112 -18.08 14.04 -15.99
C SER A 112 -16.85 14.79 -16.54
N LYS A 113 -17.00 15.52 -17.65
CA LYS A 113 -15.93 16.34 -18.25
C LYS A 113 -15.80 17.72 -17.61
N SER A 114 -16.86 18.22 -16.96
CA SER A 114 -16.92 19.56 -16.36
C SER A 114 -16.67 19.60 -14.85
N VAL A 115 -16.66 18.45 -14.17
CA VAL A 115 -16.43 18.39 -12.72
C VAL A 115 -14.94 18.49 -12.41
N SER A 116 -14.56 19.56 -11.71
CA SER A 116 -13.22 19.73 -11.15
C SER A 116 -13.04 18.88 -9.88
N GLY A 117 -11.81 18.48 -9.58
CA GLY A 117 -11.47 17.68 -8.40
C GLY A 117 -10.79 16.34 -8.74
N ASP A 118 -10.49 15.58 -7.68
CA ASP A 118 -9.88 14.27 -7.82
C ASP A 118 -10.89 13.19 -8.28
N PHE A 119 -10.39 11.99 -8.55
CA PHE A 119 -11.18 10.88 -9.07
C PHE A 119 -12.44 10.61 -8.21
N LEU A 120 -12.29 10.59 -6.88
CA LEU A 120 -13.39 10.26 -5.98
C LEU A 120 -14.41 11.39 -5.88
N ASP A 121 -13.96 12.66 -5.94
CA ASP A 121 -14.89 13.80 -6.01
C ASP A 121 -15.71 13.79 -7.31
N LYS A 122 -15.07 13.45 -8.44
CA LYS A 122 -15.78 13.27 -9.72
C LYS A 122 -16.78 12.13 -9.66
N ALA A 123 -16.39 10.97 -9.11
CA ALA A 123 -17.26 9.82 -8.93
C ALA A 123 -18.49 10.18 -8.06
N LYS A 124 -18.27 10.94 -6.98
CA LYS A 124 -19.32 11.42 -6.08
C LYS A 124 -20.36 12.25 -6.81
N GLU A 125 -19.94 13.25 -7.59
CA GLU A 125 -20.89 14.10 -8.31
C GLU A 125 -21.68 13.33 -9.36
N VAL A 126 -21.03 12.42 -10.09
CA VAL A 126 -21.70 11.60 -11.11
C VAL A 126 -22.69 10.60 -10.50
N LEU A 127 -22.39 10.03 -9.33
CA LEU A 127 -23.25 9.05 -8.66
C LEU A 127 -24.34 9.67 -7.82
N LYS A 128 -24.21 10.93 -7.39
CA LYS A 128 -25.13 11.63 -6.49
C LYS A 128 -26.62 11.46 -6.83
N PRO A 129 -27.08 11.47 -8.10
CA PRO A 129 -28.49 11.27 -8.43
C PRO A 129 -29.03 9.86 -8.09
N LYS A 130 -28.14 8.87 -7.92
CA LYS A 130 -28.48 7.47 -7.65
C LYS A 130 -28.06 7.04 -6.24
N VAL A 131 -26.86 7.43 -5.83
CA VAL A 131 -26.22 6.98 -4.59
C VAL A 131 -25.35 8.10 -4.02
N LEU A 132 -25.55 8.43 -2.73
CA LEU A 132 -24.72 9.38 -2.00
C LEU A 132 -23.49 8.68 -1.40
N ILE A 133 -22.47 8.42 -2.23
CA ILE A 133 -21.27 7.67 -1.80
C ILE A 133 -20.46 8.36 -0.69
N ALA A 134 -20.58 9.68 -0.54
CA ALA A 134 -19.93 10.44 0.52
C ALA A 134 -20.46 10.10 1.93
N ALA A 135 -21.65 9.49 2.01
CA ALA A 135 -22.22 8.99 3.27
C ALA A 135 -21.73 7.58 3.62
N PHE A 136 -20.86 6.96 2.81
CA PHE A 136 -20.33 5.64 3.11
C PHE A 136 -19.20 5.76 4.15
N PRO A 137 -19.16 4.92 5.20
CA PRO A 137 -18.11 4.98 6.22
C PRO A 137 -16.69 4.94 5.65
N GLN A 138 -16.50 4.20 4.57
CA GLN A 138 -15.21 3.98 3.90
C GLN A 138 -14.77 5.18 3.04
N TYR A 139 -15.64 6.18 2.79
CA TYR A 139 -15.33 7.29 1.89
C TYR A 139 -14.11 8.09 2.35
N VAL A 140 -14.04 8.43 3.65
CA VAL A 140 -12.91 9.18 4.22
C VAL A 140 -11.62 8.38 4.10
N PHE A 141 -11.68 7.07 4.40
CA PHE A 141 -10.54 6.18 4.20
C PHE A 141 -10.05 6.23 2.75
N LEU A 142 -10.94 6.09 1.76
CA LEU A 142 -10.57 6.09 0.34
C LEU A 142 -10.00 7.44 -0.15
N LYS A 143 -10.45 8.57 0.41
CA LYS A 143 -9.82 9.88 0.15
C LYS A 143 -8.38 9.92 0.68
N ASN A 144 -8.16 9.41 1.89
CA ASN A 144 -6.82 9.37 2.48
C ASN A 144 -5.92 8.35 1.75
N PHE A 145 -6.49 7.22 1.32
CA PHE A 145 -5.82 6.18 0.56
C PHE A 145 -5.39 6.65 -0.84
N LEU A 146 -6.20 7.49 -1.51
CA LEU A 146 -5.80 8.18 -2.74
C LEU A 146 -4.55 9.06 -2.51
N GLU A 147 -4.52 9.83 -1.42
CA GLU A 147 -3.36 10.68 -1.11
C GLU A 147 -2.13 9.85 -0.77
N LEU A 148 -2.28 8.72 -0.06
CA LEU A 148 -1.22 7.75 0.16
C LEU A 148 -0.65 7.23 -1.16
N ARG A 149 -1.50 6.76 -2.08
CA ARG A 149 -1.08 6.30 -3.41
C ARG A 149 -0.34 7.40 -4.16
N ASN A 150 -0.80 8.64 -4.10
CA ASN A 150 -0.12 9.77 -4.73
C ASN A 150 1.26 10.05 -4.09
N VAL A 151 1.38 9.91 -2.78
CA VAL A 151 2.67 10.04 -2.06
C VAL A 151 3.64 8.93 -2.46
N ILE A 152 3.16 7.70 -2.59
CA ILE A 152 3.97 6.58 -3.06
C ILE A 152 4.45 6.83 -4.50
N VAL A 153 3.54 7.15 -5.42
CA VAL A 153 3.86 7.28 -6.86
C VAL A 153 4.75 8.49 -7.16
N HIS A 154 4.46 9.65 -6.56
CA HIS A 154 5.13 10.90 -6.95
C HIS A 154 6.28 11.30 -6.01
N TYR A 155 6.35 10.69 -4.83
CA TYR A 155 7.30 11.07 -3.80
C TYR A 155 8.03 9.87 -3.19
N ASN A 156 7.89 8.66 -3.75
CA ASN A 156 8.48 7.42 -3.26
C ASN A 156 8.23 7.20 -1.75
N GLY A 157 7.03 7.58 -1.28
CA GLY A 157 6.66 7.44 0.13
C GLY A 157 7.22 8.53 1.05
N LYS A 158 7.91 9.55 0.55
CA LYS A 158 8.63 10.55 1.36
C LYS A 158 8.22 11.98 1.04
N VAL A 159 7.62 12.68 2.00
CA VAL A 159 7.18 14.08 1.83
C VAL A 159 7.90 15.02 2.81
N ARG A 160 8.03 16.30 2.45
CA ARG A 160 8.71 17.33 3.28
C ARG A 160 7.82 18.56 3.45
N THR A 161 7.75 19.11 4.66
CA THR A 161 6.92 20.29 4.97
C THR A 161 7.30 21.56 4.23
N SER A 162 8.47 21.61 3.60
CA SER A 162 8.90 22.71 2.75
C SER A 162 8.07 22.84 1.46
N ASP A 163 7.31 21.81 1.06
CA ASP A 163 6.39 21.89 -0.09
C ASP A 163 5.00 22.40 0.37
N PRO A 164 4.56 23.60 -0.07
CA PRO A 164 3.29 24.18 0.33
C PRO A 164 2.07 23.37 -0.13
N LYS A 165 2.20 22.49 -1.13
CA LYS A 165 1.12 21.61 -1.61
C LYS A 165 0.97 20.32 -0.79
N ILE A 166 1.86 20.09 0.18
CA ILE A 166 1.97 18.81 0.89
C ILE A 166 1.19 18.76 2.21
N SER A 167 0.75 19.90 2.74
CA SER A 167 0.02 19.99 4.01
C SER A 167 -1.22 19.08 4.06
N LYS A 168 -2.04 19.08 2.98
CA LYS A 168 -3.19 18.19 2.83
C LYS A 168 -2.78 16.72 2.85
N LYS A 169 -1.71 16.36 2.14
CA LYS A 169 -1.19 14.98 2.08
C LYS A 169 -0.77 14.51 3.47
N ILE A 170 -0.01 15.32 4.21
CA ILE A 170 0.42 15.00 5.57
C ILE A 170 -0.78 14.77 6.49
N HIS A 171 -1.82 15.61 6.41
CA HIS A 171 -3.02 15.41 7.21
C HIS A 171 -3.69 14.06 6.92
N CYS A 172 -3.87 13.72 5.65
CA CYS A 172 -4.41 12.43 5.22
C CYS A 172 -3.56 11.24 5.71
N LEU A 173 -2.22 11.33 5.64
CA LEU A 173 -1.32 10.29 6.14
C LEU A 173 -1.41 10.13 7.67
N LYS A 174 -1.55 11.25 8.41
CA LYS A 174 -1.74 11.22 9.87
C LYS A 174 -3.05 10.55 10.26
N ASP A 175 -4.09 10.68 9.45
CA ASP A 175 -5.34 9.94 9.68
C ASP A 175 -5.19 8.44 9.43
N LEU A 176 -4.41 8.03 8.43
CA LEU A 176 -4.15 6.61 8.16
C LEU A 176 -3.36 5.92 9.27
N LYS A 177 -2.55 6.67 10.04
CA LYS A 177 -1.82 6.18 11.23
C LYS A 177 -2.73 5.56 12.30
N LYS A 178 -4.05 5.82 12.25
CA LYS A 178 -5.03 5.15 13.13
C LYS A 178 -5.23 3.67 12.77
N SER A 179 -4.81 3.25 11.58
CA SER A 179 -4.92 1.88 11.08
C SER A 179 -3.70 1.07 11.50
N LYS A 180 -3.89 -0.19 11.87
CA LYS A 180 -2.77 -1.12 12.13
C LYS A 180 -1.97 -1.35 10.85
N GLY A 181 -0.67 -1.67 11.00
CA GLY A 181 0.24 -1.94 9.90
C GLY A 181 0.69 -0.70 9.10
N PHE A 182 0.36 0.51 9.54
CA PHE A 182 0.76 1.77 8.89
C PHE A 182 1.52 2.68 9.86
N THR A 183 2.74 3.05 9.46
CA THR A 183 3.57 4.00 10.20
C THR A 183 3.88 5.21 9.35
N LEU A 184 3.89 6.36 10.01
CA LEU A 184 4.42 7.60 9.46
C LEU A 184 5.62 8.01 10.32
N ILE A 185 6.82 7.80 9.78
CA ILE A 185 8.09 8.14 10.43
C ILE A 185 8.31 9.64 10.23
N GLU A 186 8.39 10.37 11.33
CA GLU A 186 8.69 11.81 11.32
C GLU A 186 10.17 12.04 11.62
N THR A 187 10.85 12.80 10.77
CA THR A 187 12.23 13.22 10.98
C THR A 187 12.32 14.73 10.97
N VAL A 188 12.70 15.31 12.11
CA VAL A 188 12.83 16.76 12.29
C VAL A 188 14.23 17.20 11.90
N ASN A 189 14.33 18.04 10.87
CA ASN A 189 15.57 18.71 10.47
C ASN A 189 15.49 20.21 10.81
N PRO A 190 16.62 20.91 10.99
CA PRO A 190 16.62 22.33 11.37
C PRO A 190 15.78 23.27 10.49
N LYS A 191 15.54 22.90 9.23
CA LYS A 191 14.80 23.72 8.24
C LYS A 191 13.51 23.08 7.71
N SER A 192 13.23 21.82 8.07
CA SER A 192 12.08 21.09 7.52
C SER A 192 11.76 19.84 8.32
N ILE A 193 10.53 19.37 8.23
CA ILE A 193 10.13 18.06 8.75
C ILE A 193 9.90 17.15 7.54
N SER A 194 10.53 15.98 7.53
CA SER A 194 10.23 14.93 6.56
C SER A 194 9.36 13.85 7.17
N TYR A 195 8.44 13.34 6.38
CA TYR A 195 7.59 12.22 6.73
C TYR A 195 7.82 11.09 5.73
N GLU A 196 8.15 9.90 6.24
CA GLU A 196 8.29 8.67 5.46
C GLU A 196 7.14 7.72 5.83
N VAL A 197 6.45 7.25 4.79
CA VAL A 197 5.46 6.18 4.92
C VAL A 197 6.20 4.86 5.14
N LYS A 198 5.69 4.01 6.03
CA LYS A 198 6.03 2.60 6.09
C LYS A 198 4.77 1.76 6.21
N ILE A 199 4.68 0.72 5.39
CA ILE A 199 3.66 -0.32 5.52
C ILE A 199 4.31 -1.47 6.29
N GLU A 200 4.01 -1.62 7.58
CA GLU A 200 4.78 -2.49 8.48
C GLU A 200 4.53 -3.98 8.21
N ASP A 201 3.31 -4.32 7.79
CA ASP A 201 2.89 -5.70 7.59
C ASP A 201 1.73 -5.80 6.59
N GLN A 202 1.29 -7.04 6.36
CA GLN A 202 0.16 -7.35 5.50
C GLN A 202 -1.19 -6.88 6.06
N GLU A 203 -1.31 -6.57 7.36
CA GLU A 203 -2.59 -6.17 7.96
C GLU A 203 -3.12 -4.89 7.33
N PHE A 204 -2.26 -3.91 7.07
CA PHE A 204 -2.70 -2.67 6.42
C PHE A 204 -3.14 -2.90 4.98
N LEU A 205 -2.47 -3.80 4.25
CA LEU A 205 -2.84 -4.15 2.88
C LEU A 205 -4.22 -4.83 2.85
N LYS A 206 -4.42 -5.83 3.72
CA LYS A 206 -5.69 -6.54 3.86
C LYS A 206 -6.81 -5.62 4.35
N TYR A 207 -6.52 -4.73 5.30
CA TYR A 207 -7.45 -3.70 5.74
C TYR A 207 -7.86 -2.78 4.59
N SER A 208 -6.91 -2.32 3.78
CA SER A 208 -7.17 -1.46 2.62
C SER A 208 -8.05 -2.16 1.58
N LEU A 209 -7.75 -3.44 1.28
CA LEU A 209 -8.56 -4.28 0.41
C LEU A 209 -9.99 -4.42 0.95
N LYS A 210 -10.15 -4.63 2.26
CA LYS A 210 -11.46 -4.74 2.90
C LYS A 210 -12.26 -3.44 2.82
N GLN A 211 -11.63 -2.29 3.05
CA GLN A 211 -12.28 -0.99 2.90
C GLN A 211 -12.77 -0.76 1.46
N ILE A 212 -12.00 -1.17 0.46
CA ILE A 212 -12.38 -1.12 -0.96
C ILE A 212 -13.56 -2.06 -1.24
N GLU A 213 -13.47 -3.31 -0.80
CA GLU A 213 -14.52 -4.32 -0.96
C GLU A 213 -15.85 -3.85 -0.36
N ASP A 214 -15.84 -3.37 0.88
CA ASP A 214 -17.05 -2.94 1.57
C ASP A 214 -17.69 -1.73 0.88
N PHE A 215 -16.86 -0.78 0.41
CA PHE A 215 -17.35 0.36 -0.34
C PHE A 215 -18.01 -0.05 -1.66
N LEU A 216 -17.34 -0.89 -2.45
CA LEU A 216 -17.84 -1.36 -3.74
C LEU A 216 -19.08 -2.24 -3.60
N SER A 217 -19.09 -3.14 -2.61
CA SER A 217 -20.24 -3.98 -2.28
C SER A 217 -21.46 -3.13 -1.96
N LYS A 218 -21.30 -2.12 -1.09
CA LYS A 218 -22.39 -1.20 -0.74
C LYS A 218 -22.84 -0.39 -1.95
N LEU A 219 -21.91 0.09 -2.77
CA LEU A 219 -22.24 0.81 -4.01
C LEU A 219 -23.10 -0.03 -4.96
N TYR A 220 -22.72 -1.29 -5.19
CA TYR A 220 -23.47 -2.19 -6.07
C TYR A 220 -24.85 -2.53 -5.51
N GLN A 221 -24.97 -2.71 -4.19
CA GLN A 221 -26.25 -2.90 -3.53
C GLN A 221 -27.18 -1.70 -3.69
N GLU A 222 -26.68 -0.48 -3.46
CA GLU A 222 -27.48 0.73 -3.64
C GLU A 222 -27.88 0.93 -5.11
N LEU A 223 -26.95 0.74 -6.05
CA LEU A 223 -27.26 0.85 -7.48
C LEU A 223 -28.29 -0.19 -7.94
N LYS A 224 -28.27 -1.39 -7.37
CA LYS A 224 -29.28 -2.43 -7.65
C LYS A 224 -30.69 -1.99 -7.27
N LYS A 225 -30.86 -1.14 -6.26
CA LYS A 225 -32.18 -0.59 -5.84
C LYS A 225 -32.69 0.48 -6.80
N THR A 226 -31.81 1.08 -7.60
CA THR A 226 -32.16 2.16 -8.54
C THR A 226 -32.55 1.68 -9.95
N VAL A 227 -32.52 0.36 -10.19
CA VAL A 227 -32.83 -0.28 -11.49
C VAL A 227 -34.02 -1.21 -11.38
#